data_AF-A0A0T7BWV6-F1
#
_entry.id   AF-A0A0T7BWV6-F1
#
_cell.length_a   1.000
_cell.length_b   1.000
_cell.length_c   1.000
_cell.angle_alpha   90.00
_cell.angle_beta   90.00
_cell.angle_gamma   90.00
#
_symmetry.space_group_name_H-M   'P 1'
#
loop_
_entity.id
_entity.type
_entity.pdbx_description
1 polymer ?
#
loop_
_entity_poly.entity_id
_entity_poly.type
_entity_poly.pdbx_seq_one_letter_code
_entity_poly.pdbx_strand_id
1 'polypeptide(L)'
;MQFAKSLTNIPKTLGLSLLALGTSLSFTAVANAGEINLPNTNSTLLARSYPCPENSGGSVFQASETRNFYVYICGGDLPNTYVGVAKNRNTGGIVLPIRSYNNSRFVAVNRNVRYTLTRSELIVTQNGKVIVRERILRQL
;
A
#
# COMPACT_ATOMS: atom_id res chain seq x y z
N MET A 1 23.15 -16.45 -48.84
CA MET A 1 22.54 -15.29 -49.55
C MET A 1 22.79 -14.07 -48.69
N GLN A 2 23.65 -13.17 -49.17
CA GLN A 2 23.95 -11.86 -48.58
C GLN A 2 23.10 -10.78 -49.29
N PHE A 3 23.19 -9.54 -48.79
CA PHE A 3 22.59 -8.27 -49.25
C PHE A 3 21.20 -7.97 -48.65
N ALA A 4 20.90 -6.79 -48.09
CA ALA A 4 21.51 -5.47 -48.27
C ALA A 4 21.45 -4.57 -47.01
N LYS A 5 22.37 -3.60 -46.99
CA LYS A 5 22.52 -2.46 -46.07
C LYS A 5 21.43 -1.41 -46.31
N SER A 6 21.09 -0.62 -45.30
CA SER A 6 20.93 0.83 -45.52
C SER A 6 21.11 1.61 -44.22
N LEU A 7 22.00 2.60 -44.30
CA LEU A 7 22.38 3.57 -43.29
C LEU A 7 21.52 4.83 -43.49
N THR A 8 20.98 5.41 -42.43
CA THR A 8 20.53 6.80 -42.45
C THR A 8 21.00 7.55 -41.19
N ASN A 9 22.01 8.40 -41.45
CA ASN A 9 22.47 9.50 -40.62
C ASN A 9 21.39 10.57 -40.48
N ILE A 10 21.20 11.15 -39.28
CA ILE A 10 20.49 12.44 -39.08
C ILE A 10 21.26 13.25 -38.00
N PRO A 11 21.37 14.59 -38.14
CA PRO A 11 22.60 15.31 -37.88
C PRO A 11 22.72 16.02 -36.53
N LYS A 12 23.93 16.53 -36.34
CA LYS A 12 24.50 17.30 -35.24
C LYS A 12 24.07 18.79 -35.33
N THR A 13 24.09 19.44 -34.16
CA THR A 13 24.11 20.89 -33.90
C THR A 13 22.78 21.67 -33.99
N LEU A 14 22.47 22.40 -32.91
CA LEU A 14 22.34 23.86 -32.97
C LEU A 14 22.54 24.41 -31.55
N GLY A 15 23.62 25.19 -31.38
CA GLY A 15 23.87 25.95 -30.16
C GLY A 15 22.89 27.11 -30.06
N LEU A 16 22.29 27.27 -28.88
CA LEU A 16 21.43 28.39 -28.56
C LEU A 16 22.20 29.33 -27.61
N SER A 17 22.81 30.37 -28.16
CA SER A 17 23.37 31.48 -27.40
C SER A 17 22.23 32.43 -27.02
N LEU A 18 21.85 32.44 -25.74
CA LEU A 18 20.98 33.48 -25.18
C LEU A 18 21.84 34.57 -24.54
N LEU A 19 21.91 35.73 -25.20
CA LEU A 19 22.27 37.00 -24.57
C LEU A 19 20.98 37.56 -23.96
N ALA A 20 20.90 37.61 -22.63
CA ALA A 20 19.87 38.38 -21.93
C ALA A 20 20.56 39.44 -21.07
N LEU A 21 20.44 40.68 -21.54
CA LEU A 21 20.74 41.91 -20.82
C LEU A 21 19.78 42.08 -19.64
N GLY A 22 20.30 42.70 -18.58
CA GLY A 22 19.64 42.78 -17.29
C GLY A 22 18.37 43.63 -17.25
N THR A 23 17.65 43.47 -16.16
CA THR A 23 16.96 44.54 -15.44
C THR A 23 16.75 44.05 -14.02
N SER A 24 17.37 44.74 -13.07
CA SER A 24 17.16 44.58 -11.63
C SER A 24 15.77 45.12 -11.28
N LEU A 25 14.84 44.23 -10.93
CA LEU A 25 13.60 44.61 -10.28
C LEU A 25 13.70 44.21 -8.81
N SER A 26 13.86 45.21 -7.97
CA SER A 26 13.81 45.10 -6.51
C SER A 26 12.42 44.62 -6.10
N PHE A 27 12.34 43.43 -5.49
CA PHE A 27 11.11 42.98 -4.84
C PHE A 27 11.03 43.59 -3.45
N THR A 28 10.05 44.46 -3.23
CA THR A 28 9.64 44.88 -1.90
C THR A 28 8.94 43.71 -1.21
N ALA A 29 9.46 43.29 -0.06
CA ALA A 29 8.79 42.33 0.81
C ALA A 29 7.59 43.00 1.47
N VAL A 30 6.36 42.59 1.11
CA VAL A 30 5.15 42.97 1.84
C VAL A 30 4.90 41.89 2.89
N ALA A 31 5.14 42.22 4.16
CA ALA A 31 4.84 41.35 5.28
C ALA A 31 3.34 41.42 5.59
N ASN A 32 2.56 40.53 4.99
CA ASN A 32 1.21 40.26 5.48
C ASN A 32 1.30 39.37 6.71
N ALA A 33 1.27 39.98 7.90
CA ALA A 33 0.89 39.29 9.13
C ALA A 33 -0.62 39.07 9.09
N GLY A 34 -1.05 38.12 8.25
CA GLY A 34 -2.39 37.55 8.30
C GLY A 34 -2.44 36.55 9.44
N GLU A 35 -3.14 36.92 10.51
CA GLU A 35 -3.50 36.02 11.60
C GLU A 35 -4.48 34.97 11.04
N ILE A 36 -3.94 33.84 10.60
CA ILE A 36 -4.77 32.70 10.21
C ILE A 36 -5.29 32.11 11.53
N ASN A 37 -6.53 32.45 11.89
CA ASN A 37 -7.33 31.63 12.78
C ASN A 37 -7.41 30.24 12.14
N LEU A 38 -6.49 29.36 12.51
CA LEU A 38 -6.52 27.98 12.08
C LEU A 38 -7.82 27.41 12.68
N PRO A 39 -8.78 26.97 11.85
CA PRO A 39 -9.92 26.27 12.39
C PRO A 39 -9.37 25.12 13.20
N ASN A 40 -9.79 25.05 14.46
CA ASN A 40 -9.60 23.90 15.34
C ASN A 40 -10.20 22.70 14.60
N THR A 41 -9.38 22.10 13.74
CA THR A 41 -9.64 20.81 13.15
C THR A 41 -9.44 19.89 14.33
N ASN A 42 -10.55 19.66 15.03
CA ASN A 42 -10.84 18.40 15.68
C ASN A 42 -10.54 17.33 14.64
N SER A 43 -9.25 16.98 14.54
CA SER A 43 -8.77 15.80 13.88
C SER A 43 -9.22 14.70 14.79
N THR A 44 -10.50 14.36 14.67
CA THR A 44 -11.01 13.05 15.03
C THR A 44 -10.11 12.10 14.25
N LEU A 45 -9.02 11.68 14.90
CA LEU A 45 -8.35 10.44 14.57
C LEU A 45 -9.46 9.42 14.63
N LEU A 46 -10.09 9.16 13.48
CA LEU A 46 -10.80 7.92 13.23
C LEU A 46 -9.71 6.87 13.43
N ALA A 47 -9.56 6.43 14.68
CA ALA A 47 -8.82 5.26 15.04
C ALA A 47 -9.37 4.19 14.11
N ARG A 48 -8.58 3.81 13.10
CA ARG A 48 -8.90 2.70 12.21
C ARG A 48 -8.77 1.46 13.08
N SER A 49 -9.81 1.25 13.88
CA SER A 49 -10.03 0.07 14.68
C SER A 49 -10.17 -1.06 13.68
N TYR A 50 -9.12 -1.87 13.56
CA TYR A 50 -9.26 -3.22 13.02
C TYR A 50 -8.97 -4.28 14.09
N PRO A 51 -9.59 -4.22 15.28
CA PRO A 51 -9.92 -5.42 16.02
C PRO A 51 -11.07 -6.14 15.31
N CYS A 52 -11.16 -7.42 15.60
CA CYS A 52 -12.02 -8.37 14.90
C CYS A 52 -13.50 -7.94 14.83
N PRO A 53 -14.19 -8.14 13.69
CA PRO A 53 -15.62 -7.89 13.59
C PRO A 53 -16.40 -8.63 14.69
N GLU A 54 -17.46 -8.04 15.24
CA GLU A 54 -18.23 -8.65 16.32
C GLU A 54 -18.75 -10.06 15.94
N ASN A 55 -19.16 -10.23 14.69
CA ASN A 55 -19.65 -11.51 14.15
C ASN A 55 -18.55 -12.54 13.86
N SER A 56 -17.28 -12.26 14.14
CA SER A 56 -16.16 -13.19 13.95
C SER A 56 -15.73 -13.94 15.21
N GLY A 57 -16.47 -13.77 16.31
CA GLY A 57 -16.08 -14.26 17.65
C GLY A 57 -15.38 -13.20 18.51
N GLY A 58 -15.32 -11.96 18.02
CA GLY A 58 -14.94 -10.77 18.79
C GLY A 58 -13.49 -10.69 19.27
N SER A 59 -12.67 -11.72 19.02
CA SER A 59 -11.31 -11.82 19.53
C SER A 59 -10.29 -12.13 18.43
N VAL A 60 -9.05 -11.69 18.65
CA VAL A 60 -7.92 -11.96 17.76
C VAL A 60 -7.35 -13.31 18.12
N PHE A 61 -7.45 -14.26 17.19
CA PHE A 61 -6.84 -15.58 17.29
C PHE A 61 -5.33 -15.53 16.99
N GLN A 62 -4.93 -14.71 16.02
CA GLN A 62 -3.53 -14.45 15.68
C GLN A 62 -3.38 -13.10 15.01
N ALA A 63 -2.35 -12.33 15.36
CA ALA A 63 -1.96 -11.17 14.57
C ALA A 63 -0.59 -11.36 13.92
N SER A 64 -0.41 -10.74 12.76
CA SER A 64 0.85 -10.79 12.02
C SER A 64 1.09 -9.49 11.28
N GLU A 65 2.32 -9.02 11.35
CA GLU A 65 2.77 -7.80 10.69
C GLU A 65 3.73 -8.14 9.55
N THR A 66 3.51 -7.51 8.40
CA THR A 66 4.40 -7.56 7.23
C THR A 66 4.95 -6.18 6.94
N ARG A 67 5.70 -6.00 5.86
CA ARG A 67 6.19 -4.67 5.47
C ARG A 67 5.02 -3.72 5.18
N ASN A 68 4.02 -4.17 4.43
CA ASN A 68 2.95 -3.30 3.93
C ASN A 68 1.56 -3.59 4.53
N PHE A 69 1.40 -4.67 5.31
CA PHE A 69 0.10 -5.08 5.85
C PHE A 69 0.16 -5.44 7.32
N TYR A 70 -0.94 -5.16 8.03
CA TYR A 70 -1.34 -5.88 9.23
C TYR A 70 -2.35 -6.96 8.83
N VAL A 71 -2.20 -8.16 9.37
CA VAL A 71 -3.12 -9.27 9.14
C VAL A 71 -3.57 -9.82 10.48
N TYR A 72 -4.88 -9.95 10.67
CA TYR A 72 -5.49 -10.54 11.84
C TYR A 72 -6.31 -11.76 11.42
N ILE A 73 -6.10 -12.84 12.13
CA ILE A 73 -7.00 -13.99 12.15
C ILE A 73 -7.90 -13.78 13.36
N CYS A 74 -9.18 -13.67 13.09
CA CYS A 74 -10.23 -13.41 14.06
C CYS A 74 -11.03 -14.68 14.31
N GLY A 75 -11.37 -14.91 15.57
CA GLY A 75 -11.99 -16.14 16.03
C GLY A 75 -12.01 -16.17 17.54
N GLY A 76 -13.00 -16.87 18.12
CA GLY A 76 -12.96 -17.28 19.52
C GLY A 76 -12.05 -18.49 19.69
N ASP A 77 -12.62 -19.64 20.05
CA ASP A 77 -11.85 -20.90 20.19
C ASP A 77 -11.23 -21.38 18.88
N LEU A 78 -11.86 -21.03 17.75
CA LEU A 78 -11.43 -21.44 16.41
C LEU A 78 -11.33 -20.23 15.47
N PRO A 79 -10.35 -20.25 14.54
CA PRO A 79 -10.19 -19.19 13.55
C PRO A 79 -11.37 -19.18 12.58
N ASN A 80 -11.94 -18.00 12.36
CA ASN A 80 -13.16 -17.83 11.58
C ASN A 80 -13.00 -16.82 10.43
N THR A 81 -12.39 -15.67 10.72
CA THR A 81 -12.33 -14.52 9.81
C THR A 81 -10.89 -14.06 9.58
N TYR A 82 -10.56 -13.76 8.34
CA TYR A 82 -9.33 -13.12 7.92
C TYR A 82 -9.58 -11.62 7.77
N VAL A 83 -8.73 -10.81 8.40
CA VAL A 83 -8.73 -9.34 8.26
C VAL A 83 -7.35 -8.91 7.77
N GLY A 84 -7.29 -8.29 6.59
CA GLY A 84 -6.06 -7.72 6.05
C GLY A 84 -6.17 -6.21 5.93
N VAL A 85 -5.19 -5.47 6.41
CA VAL A 85 -5.20 -4.00 6.43
C VAL A 85 -3.90 -3.50 5.84
N ALA A 86 -3.98 -2.73 4.76
CA ALA A 86 -2.81 -2.06 4.23
C ALA A 86 -2.35 -0.94 5.19
N LYS A 87 -1.04 -0.84 5.40
CA LYS A 87 -0.43 0.24 6.19
C LYS A 87 -0.47 1.58 5.47
N ASN A 88 -0.49 1.54 4.13
CA ASN A 88 -0.76 2.74 3.35
C ASN A 88 -2.24 3.14 3.53
N ARG A 89 -2.52 4.44 3.56
CA ARG A 89 -3.91 4.90 3.84
C ARG A 89 -4.86 4.67 2.65
N ASN A 90 -4.31 4.48 1.45
CA ASN A 90 -5.05 4.48 0.18
C ASN A 90 -5.51 3.09 -0.30
N THR A 91 -4.86 1.99 0.11
CA THR A 91 -5.23 0.63 -0.35
C THR A 91 -6.36 0.01 0.48
N GLY A 92 -6.61 0.52 1.69
CA GLY A 92 -7.73 0.08 2.54
C GLY A 92 -7.50 -1.26 3.23
N GLY A 93 -8.57 -2.02 3.45
CA GLY A 93 -8.52 -3.32 4.10
C GLY A 93 -9.61 -4.26 3.58
N ILE A 94 -9.54 -5.52 3.99
CA ILE A 94 -10.44 -6.59 3.57
C ILE A 94 -10.78 -7.47 4.76
N VAL A 95 -12.04 -7.92 4.80
CA VAL A 95 -12.55 -8.88 5.79
C VAL A 95 -13.15 -10.04 5.01
N LEU A 96 -12.68 -11.26 5.25
CA LEU A 96 -13.10 -12.46 4.53
C LEU A 96 -13.30 -13.63 5.48
N PRO A 97 -14.28 -14.52 5.22
CA PRO A 97 -14.34 -15.78 5.94
C PRO A 97 -13.13 -16.65 5.59
N ILE A 98 -12.60 -17.35 6.59
CA ILE A 98 -11.57 -18.37 6.40
C ILE A 98 -12.22 -19.57 5.71
N ARG A 99 -11.56 -20.07 4.66
CA ARG A 99 -12.01 -21.23 3.88
C ARG A 99 -11.36 -22.52 4.33
N SER A 100 -10.13 -22.44 4.82
CA SER A 100 -9.40 -23.58 5.37
C SER A 100 -8.28 -23.08 6.26
N TYR A 101 -7.98 -23.82 7.32
CA TYR A 101 -6.84 -23.54 8.17
C TYR A 101 -6.22 -24.83 8.71
N ASN A 102 -5.00 -24.71 9.21
CA ASN A 102 -4.32 -25.68 10.07
C ASN A 102 -3.37 -24.92 10.99
N ASN A 103 -2.55 -25.64 11.78
CA ASN A 103 -1.65 -25.06 12.78
C ASN A 103 -0.55 -24.12 12.23
N SER A 104 -0.37 -24.03 10.91
CA SER A 104 0.67 -23.20 10.29
C SER A 104 0.18 -22.33 9.14
N ARG A 105 -1.10 -22.44 8.75
CA ARG A 105 -1.63 -21.80 7.55
C ARG A 105 -3.11 -21.44 7.70
N PHE A 106 -3.46 -20.23 7.27
CA PHE A 106 -4.84 -19.76 7.14
C PHE A 106 -5.08 -19.32 5.70
N VAL A 107 -6.23 -19.69 5.14
CA VAL A 107 -6.58 -19.37 3.75
C VAL A 107 -7.94 -18.70 3.69
N ALA A 108 -7.98 -17.53 3.04
CA ALA A 108 -9.21 -16.84 2.66
C ALA A 108 -9.27 -16.67 1.13
N VAL A 109 -10.46 -16.62 0.57
CA VAL A 109 -10.67 -16.51 -0.87
C VAL A 109 -11.76 -15.50 -1.19
N ASN A 110 -11.46 -14.59 -2.11
CA ASN A 110 -12.42 -13.68 -2.72
C ASN A 110 -12.33 -13.78 -4.24
N ARG A 111 -13.34 -14.41 -4.87
CA ARG A 111 -13.37 -14.69 -6.32
C ARG A 111 -12.09 -15.42 -6.77
N ASN A 112 -11.31 -14.81 -7.65
CA ASN A 112 -10.06 -15.32 -8.20
C ASN A 112 -8.81 -14.94 -7.37
N VAL A 113 -8.99 -14.31 -6.21
CA VAL A 113 -7.92 -13.91 -5.29
C VAL A 113 -7.90 -14.82 -4.07
N ARG A 114 -6.74 -15.42 -3.80
CA ARG A 114 -6.47 -16.27 -2.64
C ARG A 114 -5.45 -15.59 -1.74
N TYR A 115 -5.81 -15.44 -0.47
CA TYR A 115 -4.97 -14.89 0.59
C TYR A 115 -4.52 -16.05 1.47
N THR A 116 -3.22 -16.26 1.59
CA THR A 116 -2.63 -17.33 2.38
C THR A 116 -1.68 -16.72 3.39
N LEU A 117 -2.03 -16.82 4.66
CA LEU A 117 -1.16 -16.46 5.77
C LEU A 117 -0.49 -17.73 6.30
N THR A 118 0.84 -17.70 6.39
CA THR A 118 1.64 -18.74 7.04
C THR A 118 2.40 -18.13 8.21
N ARG A 119 3.13 -18.97 8.96
CA ARG A 119 4.02 -18.49 10.04
C ARG A 119 5.13 -17.54 9.56
N SER A 120 5.58 -17.68 8.31
CA SER A 120 6.73 -16.95 7.78
C SER A 120 6.39 -15.92 6.71
N GLU A 121 5.28 -16.11 5.99
CA GLU A 121 4.92 -15.26 4.85
C GLU A 121 3.41 -15.04 4.72
N LEU A 122 3.05 -13.86 4.22
CA LEU A 122 1.78 -13.56 3.57
C LEU A 122 1.95 -13.74 2.06
N ILE A 123 1.09 -14.55 1.44
CA ILE A 123 1.06 -14.79 0.00
C ILE A 123 -0.33 -14.47 -0.53
N VAL A 124 -0.42 -13.56 -1.49
CA VAL A 124 -1.66 -13.27 -2.23
C VAL A 124 -1.49 -13.69 -3.68
N THR A 125 -2.41 -14.52 -4.14
CA THR A 125 -2.42 -15.05 -5.51
C THR A 125 -3.68 -14.58 -6.22
N GLN A 126 -3.57 -14.04 -7.43
CA GLN A 126 -4.70 -13.69 -8.29
C GLN A 126 -4.58 -14.45 -9.61
N ASN A 127 -5.64 -15.14 -10.04
CA ASN A 127 -5.63 -15.97 -11.25
C ASN A 127 -4.46 -16.99 -11.27
N GLY A 128 -4.12 -17.56 -10.12
CA GLY A 128 -3.00 -18.51 -9.99
C GLY A 128 -1.60 -17.88 -9.97
N LYS A 129 -1.47 -16.56 -10.13
CA LYS A 129 -0.18 -15.84 -10.09
C LYS A 129 0.01 -15.13 -8.76
N VAL A 130 1.19 -15.22 -8.18
CA VAL A 130 1.55 -14.49 -6.96
C VAL A 130 1.65 -13.01 -7.28
N ILE A 131 0.82 -12.19 -6.64
CA ILE A 131 0.81 -10.73 -6.77
C ILE A 131 1.35 -10.02 -5.53
N VAL A 132 1.36 -10.71 -4.38
CA VAL A 132 2.00 -10.26 -3.15
C VAL A 132 2.69 -11.46 -2.51
N ARG A 133 3.95 -11.27 -2.09
CA ARG A 133 4.66 -12.17 -1.18
C ARG A 133 5.45 -11.31 -0.22
N GLU A 134 5.10 -11.35 1.06
CA GLU A 134 5.79 -10.59 2.10
C GLU A 134 6.12 -11.49 3.27
N ARG A 135 7.30 -11.29 3.87
CA ARG A 135 7.68 -11.97 5.10
C ARG A 135 6.91 -11.39 6.29
N ILE A 136 6.59 -12.26 7.23
CA ILE A 136 6.13 -11.85 8.55
C ILE A 136 7.34 -11.26 9.29
N LEU A 137 7.20 -10.01 9.73
CA LEU A 137 8.19 -9.29 10.54
C LEU A 137 7.98 -9.57 12.03
N ARG A 138 6.71 -9.65 12.45
CA ARG A 138 6.32 -9.90 13.84
C ARG A 138 5.00 -10.65 13.90
N GLN A 139 4.92 -11.62 14.80
CA GLN A 139 3.68 -12.28 15.19
C GLN A 139 3.31 -11.75 16.59
N LEU A 140 2.05 -11.35 16.80
CA LEU A 140 1.56 -10.79 18.06
C LEU A 140 0.60 -11.76 18.74
#